data_AF-A0A0Q8EKT5-F1
#
_entry.id   AF-A0A0Q8EKT5-F1
#
_cell.length_a   1.000
_cell.length_b   1.000
_cell.length_c   1.000
_cell.angle_alpha   90.00
_cell.angle_beta   90.00
_cell.angle_gamma   90.00
#
_symmetry.space_group_name_H-M   'P 1'
#
loop_
_entity.id
_entity.type
_entity.pdbx_description
1 polymer ?
#
loop_
_entity_poly.entity_id
_entity_poly.type
_entity_poly.pdbx_seq_one_letter_code
_entity_poly.pdbx_strand_id
1 'polypeptide(L)'
;MKQHWHAYSYTGRSYGDGLIRRGEVPSNYPPIEVKNWLTRPAAQVIDTFHDVEKAVSWLEGELSQNPHLDEASFPLVDRLQHSRNTLNQTAGNDVVYGYYSKGQQYVSRALIACPREGFPTCPYGVA
;
A
#
# COMPACT_ATOMS: atom_id res chain seq x y z
N MET A 1 7.14 7.26 18.90
CA MET A 1 6.40 8.04 17.89
C MET A 1 4.92 7.70 17.93
N LYS A 2 4.05 8.54 17.36
CA LYS A 2 2.67 8.14 17.05
C LYS A 2 2.66 7.24 15.81
N GLN A 3 1.74 6.28 15.81
CA GLN A 3 1.44 5.46 14.64
C GLN A 3 1.10 6.34 13.43
N HIS A 4 1.71 6.04 12.29
CA HIS A 4 1.43 6.67 11.00
C HIS A 4 1.58 5.62 9.89
N TRP A 5 1.22 5.99 8.66
CA TRP A 5 1.26 5.12 7.49
C TRP A 5 1.92 5.80 6.31
N HIS A 6 2.82 5.09 5.64
CA HIS A 6 3.42 5.53 4.39
C HIS A 6 2.67 4.90 3.21
N ALA A 7 2.30 5.75 2.25
CA ALA A 7 1.58 5.36 1.06
C ALA A 7 2.54 5.02 -0.08
N TYR A 8 2.29 3.91 -0.76
CA TYR A 8 3.00 3.49 -1.97
C TYR A 8 2.01 3.06 -3.05
N SER A 9 2.37 3.33 -4.31
CA SER A 9 1.52 3.03 -5.45
C SER A 9 2.31 2.46 -6.63
N TYR A 10 1.74 1.45 -7.26
CA TYR A 10 2.17 0.93 -8.55
C TYR A 10 0.97 0.63 -9.44
N THR A 11 0.99 1.09 -10.69
CA THR A 11 0.03 0.67 -11.73
C THR A 11 0.82 0.31 -12.97
N GLY A 12 0.58 -0.88 -13.53
CA GLY A 12 1.30 -1.34 -14.71
C GLY A 12 1.09 -2.82 -14.98
N ARG A 13 2.12 -3.52 -15.45
CA ARG A 13 2.07 -4.98 -15.63
C ARG A 13 2.46 -5.68 -14.33
N SER A 14 2.00 -6.90 -14.12
CA SER A 14 2.53 -7.75 -13.07
C SER A 14 3.87 -8.36 -13.48
N TYR A 15 4.69 -8.69 -12.50
CA TYR A 15 5.98 -9.37 -12.65
C TYR A 15 6.02 -10.57 -11.71
N GLY A 16 6.57 -11.68 -12.19
CA GLY A 16 6.76 -12.87 -11.35
C GLY A 16 7.94 -12.73 -10.38
N ASP A 17 7.90 -13.47 -9.28
CA ASP A 17 8.90 -13.44 -8.19
C ASP A 17 10.35 -13.54 -8.66
N GLY A 18 10.63 -14.32 -9.71
CA GLY A 18 11.97 -14.46 -10.27
C GLY A 18 12.55 -13.12 -10.76
N LEU A 19 11.72 -12.28 -11.39
CA LEU A 19 12.11 -10.94 -11.84
C LEU A 19 12.29 -9.99 -10.65
N ILE A 20 11.41 -10.09 -9.65
CA ILE A 20 11.47 -9.27 -8.43
C ILE A 20 12.78 -9.54 -7.69
N ARG A 21 13.15 -10.82 -7.49
CA ARG A 21 14.39 -11.23 -6.81
C ARG A 21 15.67 -10.79 -7.54
N ARG A 22 15.62 -10.70 -8.87
CA ARG A 22 16.76 -10.21 -9.69
C ARG A 22 16.80 -8.68 -9.82
N GLY A 23 15.81 -7.96 -9.29
CA GLY A 23 15.73 -6.50 -9.44
C GLY A 23 15.38 -6.04 -10.86
N GLU A 24 14.79 -6.92 -11.69
CA GLU A 24 14.41 -6.66 -13.08
C GLU A 24 13.00 -6.07 -13.21
N VAL A 25 12.53 -5.40 -12.15
CA VAL A 25 11.20 -4.78 -12.05
C VAL A 25 11.35 -3.28 -11.79
N PRO A 26 10.35 -2.45 -12.12
CA PRO A 26 10.35 -1.03 -11.76
C PRO A 26 10.63 -0.84 -10.27
N SER A 27 11.38 0.21 -9.92
CA SER A 27 11.83 0.41 -8.53
C SER A 27 10.68 0.62 -7.54
N ASN A 28 9.51 1.05 -8.01
CA ASN A 28 8.28 1.23 -7.24
C ASN A 28 7.35 0.00 -7.28
N TYR A 29 7.74 -1.11 -7.92
CA TYR A 29 6.97 -2.35 -7.92
C TYR A 29 6.87 -2.95 -6.50
N PRO A 30 5.72 -3.54 -6.11
CA PRO A 30 5.55 -4.13 -4.79
C PRO A 30 6.65 -5.16 -4.45
N PRO A 31 7.22 -5.09 -3.24
CA PRO A 31 8.14 -6.11 -2.75
C PRO A 31 7.41 -7.41 -2.44
N ILE A 32 8.16 -8.51 -2.33
CA ILE A 32 7.62 -9.83 -1.95
C ILE A 32 7.06 -9.81 -0.52
N GLU A 33 7.79 -9.20 0.42
CA GLU A 33 7.33 -9.05 1.80
C GLU A 33 6.87 -7.62 2.07
N VAL A 34 5.71 -7.46 2.72
CA VAL A 34 5.08 -6.16 3.01
C VAL A 34 6.01 -5.22 3.80
N LYS A 35 6.76 -5.76 4.78
CA LYS A 35 7.71 -4.97 5.59
C LYS A 35 8.79 -4.26 4.75
N ASN A 36 9.13 -4.81 3.58
CA ASN A 36 10.17 -4.27 2.70
C ASN A 36 9.71 -3.03 1.92
N TRP A 37 8.47 -2.58 2.10
CA TRP A 37 8.07 -1.24 1.68
C TRP A 37 8.80 -0.15 2.47
N LEU A 38 9.04 -0.36 3.78
CA LEU A 38 9.72 0.61 4.64
C LEU A 38 11.21 0.76 4.34
N THR A 39 11.81 -0.19 3.59
CA THR A 39 13.21 -0.10 3.16
C THR A 39 13.39 0.75 1.89
N ARG A 40 12.27 1.20 1.28
CA ARG A 40 12.32 2.05 0.09
C ARG A 40 12.79 3.47 0.47
N PRO A 41 13.50 4.16 -0.44
CA PRO A 41 13.88 5.56 -0.22
C PRO A 41 12.64 6.44 0.00
N ALA A 42 12.76 7.48 0.84
CA ALA A 42 11.71 8.47 1.07
C ALA A 42 11.10 9.05 -0.22
N ALA A 43 11.90 9.17 -1.28
CA ALA A 43 11.45 9.65 -2.59
C ALA A 43 10.39 8.76 -3.27
N GLN A 44 10.18 7.53 -2.79
CA GLN A 44 9.14 6.62 -3.28
C GLN A 44 7.88 6.61 -2.41
N VAL A 45 7.90 7.29 -1.25
CA VAL A 45 6.71 7.49 -0.43
C VAL A 45 5.84 8.54 -1.14
N ILE A 46 4.62 8.15 -1.48
CA ILE A 46 3.65 9.02 -2.16
C ILE A 46 3.12 10.07 -1.18
N ASP A 47 2.78 9.62 0.03
CA ASP A 47 2.30 10.48 1.11
C ASP A 47 2.49 9.77 2.46
N THR A 48 2.38 10.52 3.56
CA THR A 48 2.43 10.00 4.93
C THR A 48 1.23 10.48 5.74
N PHE A 49 0.44 9.52 6.22
CA PHE A 49 -0.79 9.79 6.95
C PHE A 49 -0.62 9.54 8.43
N HIS A 50 -1.06 10.51 9.24
CA HIS A 50 -1.10 10.44 10.70
C HIS A 50 -2.54 10.28 11.21
N ASP A 51 -3.49 10.14 10.29
CA ASP A 51 -4.93 10.07 10.53
C ASP A 51 -5.53 9.02 9.60
N VAL A 52 -6.36 8.15 10.15
CA VAL A 52 -6.94 7.02 9.42
C VAL A 52 -7.86 7.49 8.30
N GLU A 53 -8.68 8.51 8.53
CA GLU A 53 -9.63 8.99 7.53
C GLU A 53 -8.91 9.65 6.34
N LYS A 54 -7.80 10.35 6.59
CA LYS A 54 -6.95 10.85 5.49
C LYS A 54 -6.34 9.72 4.66
N ALA A 55 -5.87 8.65 5.31
CA ALA A 55 -5.33 7.48 4.61
C ALA A 55 -6.41 6.75 3.79
N VAL A 56 -7.61 6.60 4.34
CA VAL A 56 -8.76 6.00 3.64
C VAL A 56 -9.23 6.87 2.48
N SER A 57 -9.23 8.20 2.63
CA SER A 57 -9.58 9.13 1.56
C SER A 57 -8.59 9.08 0.39
N TRP A 58 -7.29 8.96 0.68
CA TRP A 58 -6.29 8.70 -0.36
C TRP A 58 -6.57 7.37 -1.09
N LEU A 59 -6.84 6.31 -0.32
CA LEU A 59 -7.13 4.99 -0.88
C LEU A 59 -8.41 5.01 -1.74
N GLU A 60 -9.46 5.71 -1.32
CA GLU A 60 -10.69 5.92 -2.10
C GLU A 60 -10.39 6.54 -3.47
N GLY A 61 -9.57 7.60 -3.50
CA GLY A 61 -9.15 8.23 -4.75
C GLY A 61 -8.42 7.24 -5.68
N GLU A 62 -7.47 6.48 -5.14
CA GLU A 62 -6.69 5.50 -5.91
C GLU A 62 -7.54 4.35 -6.46
N LEU A 63 -8.43 3.80 -5.63
CA LEU A 63 -9.30 2.68 -6.02
C LEU A 63 -10.42 3.12 -6.98
N SER A 64 -10.91 4.36 -6.85
CA SER A 64 -11.90 4.93 -7.79
C SER A 64 -11.29 5.17 -9.17
N GLN A 65 -10.04 5.60 -9.24
CA GLN A 65 -9.31 5.76 -10.51
C GLN A 65 -8.97 4.43 -11.17
N ASN A 66 -8.84 3.36 -10.38
CA ASN A 66 -8.49 2.03 -10.87
C ASN A 66 -9.49 0.98 -10.37
N PRO A 67 -10.74 0.98 -10.86
CA PRO A 67 -11.77 0.12 -10.29
C PRO A 67 -11.44 -1.36 -10.42
N HIS A 68 -11.77 -2.12 -9.39
CA HIS A 68 -11.61 -3.56 -9.34
C HIS A 68 -12.47 -4.28 -10.40
N LEU A 69 -11.99 -5.40 -10.95
CA LEU A 69 -12.80 -6.24 -11.85
C LEU A 69 -14.05 -6.79 -11.15
N ASP A 70 -13.95 -7.13 -9.87
CA ASP A 70 -15.00 -7.74 -9.04
C ASP A 70 -15.80 -6.71 -8.22
N GLU A 71 -15.76 -5.42 -8.60
CA GLU A 71 -16.42 -4.33 -7.88
C GLU A 71 -17.93 -4.54 -7.67
N ALA A 72 -18.62 -5.23 -8.60
CA ALA A 72 -20.03 -5.55 -8.46
C ALA A 72 -20.32 -6.52 -7.30
N SER A 73 -19.37 -7.40 -6.98
CA SER A 73 -19.49 -8.41 -5.92
C SER A 73 -18.95 -7.91 -4.59
N PHE A 74 -17.93 -7.06 -4.62
CA PHE A 74 -17.37 -6.42 -3.43
C PHE A 74 -17.15 -4.93 -3.69
N PRO A 75 -18.16 -4.09 -3.40
CA PRO A 75 -18.16 -2.65 -3.66
C PRO A 75 -17.03 -1.89 -2.98
N LEU A 76 -16.69 -0.72 -3.55
CA LEU A 76 -15.67 0.18 -3.00
C LEU A 76 -15.92 0.54 -1.53
N VAL A 77 -17.16 0.86 -1.17
CA VAL A 77 -17.52 1.24 0.21
C VAL A 77 -17.15 0.16 1.23
N ASP A 78 -17.36 -1.12 0.90
CA ASP A 78 -17.04 -2.22 1.80
C ASP A 78 -15.52 -2.44 1.92
N ARG A 79 -14.78 -2.25 0.80
CA ARG A 79 -13.31 -2.26 0.79
C ARG A 79 -12.73 -1.16 1.68
N LEU A 80 -13.28 0.05 1.57
CA LEU A 80 -12.85 1.19 2.38
C LEU A 80 -13.19 0.99 3.85
N GLN A 81 -14.37 0.43 4.16
CA GLN A 81 -14.73 0.09 5.53
C GLN A 81 -13.79 -0.96 6.12
N HIS A 82 -13.43 -2.00 5.34
CA HIS A 82 -12.45 -2.99 5.77
C HIS A 82 -11.07 -2.35 6.02
N SER A 83 -10.60 -1.49 5.11
CA SER A 83 -9.34 -0.76 5.26
C SER A 83 -9.34 0.13 6.50
N ARG A 84 -10.41 0.89 6.74
CA ARG A 84 -10.59 1.72 7.94
C ARG A 84 -10.49 0.87 9.20
N ASN A 85 -11.15 -0.29 9.23
CA ASN A 85 -11.11 -1.20 10.37
C ASN A 85 -9.69 -1.72 10.61
N THR A 86 -8.96 -2.08 9.55
CA THR A 86 -7.57 -2.56 9.64
C THR A 86 -6.62 -1.46 10.13
N LEU A 87 -6.71 -0.25 9.59
CA LEU A 87 -5.85 0.87 10.02
C LEU A 87 -6.07 1.26 11.48
N ASN A 88 -7.28 1.06 12.02
CA ASN A 88 -7.58 1.31 13.43
C ASN A 88 -7.04 0.22 14.38
N GLN A 89 -6.47 -0.88 13.87
CA GLN A 89 -5.90 -1.93 14.72
C GLN A 89 -4.60 -1.45 15.39
N THR A 90 -4.32 -2.01 16.57
CA THR A 90 -3.07 -1.75 17.31
C THR A 90 -1.90 -2.58 16.80
N ALA A 91 -2.18 -3.68 16.09
CA ALA A 91 -1.20 -4.53 15.43
C ALA A 91 -1.80 -5.07 14.12
N GLY A 92 -0.97 -5.32 13.11
CA GLY A 92 -1.45 -5.78 11.80
C GLY A 92 -2.20 -4.70 11.01
N ASN A 93 -1.91 -3.43 11.28
CA ASN A 93 -2.56 -2.25 10.69
C ASN A 93 -1.95 -1.81 9.35
N ASP A 94 -1.39 -2.75 8.58
CA ASP A 94 -1.00 -2.53 7.18
C ASP A 94 -2.20 -2.77 6.27
N VAL A 95 -2.41 -1.92 5.27
CA VAL A 95 -3.40 -2.17 4.22
C VAL A 95 -2.67 -2.31 2.89
N VAL A 96 -2.83 -3.46 2.24
CA VAL A 96 -2.19 -3.74 0.94
C VAL A 96 -3.23 -4.31 -0.03
N TYR A 97 -3.37 -3.64 -1.16
CA TYR A 97 -4.14 -4.10 -2.30
C TYR A 97 -3.20 -4.55 -3.41
N GLY A 98 -3.55 -5.67 -4.05
CA GLY A 98 -2.93 -6.18 -5.26
C GLY A 98 -4.02 -6.83 -6.12
N TYR A 99 -4.34 -6.24 -7.27
CA TYR A 99 -5.45 -6.70 -8.10
C TYR A 99 -5.30 -6.27 -9.56
N TYR A 100 -6.11 -6.85 -10.44
CA TYR A 100 -6.27 -6.37 -11.80
C TYR A 100 -7.47 -5.43 -11.88
N SER A 101 -7.25 -4.23 -12.43
CA SER A 101 -8.32 -3.26 -12.65
C SER A 101 -9.17 -3.63 -13.87
N LYS A 102 -10.33 -2.98 -14.03
CA LYS A 102 -11.13 -3.04 -15.26
C LYS A 102 -10.35 -2.60 -16.51
N GLY A 103 -9.31 -1.79 -16.33
CA GLY A 103 -8.37 -1.40 -17.38
C GLY A 103 -7.30 -2.45 -17.73
N GLN A 104 -7.39 -3.67 -17.20
CA GLN A 104 -6.44 -4.77 -17.41
C GLN A 104 -4.99 -4.44 -16.99
N GLN A 105 -4.84 -3.53 -16.02
CA GLN A 105 -3.56 -3.23 -15.40
C GLN A 105 -3.49 -3.87 -14.02
N TYR A 106 -2.31 -4.35 -13.66
CA TYR A 106 -2.01 -4.71 -12.27
C TYR A 106 -1.84 -3.43 -11.45
N VAL A 107 -2.56 -3.38 -10.34
CA VAL A 107 -2.60 -2.26 -9.41
C VAL A 107 -2.15 -2.75 -8.04
N SER A 108 -1.20 -2.04 -7.45
CA SER A 108 -0.83 -2.21 -6.06
C SER A 108 -0.92 -0.89 -5.31
N ARG A 109 -1.59 -0.90 -4.16
CA ARG A 109 -1.70 0.22 -3.22
C ARG A 109 -1.38 -0.27 -1.83
N ALA A 110 -0.47 0.42 -1.16
CA ALA A 110 -0.02 0.02 0.16
C ALA A 110 -0.01 1.21 1.10
N LEU A 111 -0.61 1.04 2.28
CA LEU A 111 -0.51 1.91 3.44
C LEU A 111 0.20 1.10 4.53
N ILE A 112 1.48 1.42 4.76
CA ILE A 112 2.36 0.61 5.59
C ILE A 112 2.61 1.32 6.92
N ALA A 113 2.28 0.62 8.00
CA ALA A 113 2.35 1.10 9.35
C ALA A 113 3.82 1.36 9.78
N CYS A 114 4.05 2.52 10.38
CA CYS A 114 5.33 2.94 10.95
C CYS A 114 5.08 3.69 12.28
N PRO A 115 5.90 3.50 13.34
CA PRO A 115 7.02 2.56 13.44
C PRO A 115 6.56 1.11 13.48
N ARG A 116 7.45 0.18 13.12
CA ARG A 116 7.19 -1.27 13.11
C ARG A 116 8.20 -2.00 13.98
N GLU A 117 7.72 -2.92 14.81
CA GLU A 117 8.61 -3.77 15.63
C GLU A 117 9.60 -4.56 14.74
N GLY A 118 10.87 -4.55 15.11
CA GLY A 118 11.95 -5.17 14.32
C GLY A 118 12.38 -4.38 13.08
N PHE A 119 11.77 -3.22 12.80
CA PHE A 119 12.13 -2.31 11.71
C PHE A 119 12.39 -0.90 12.28
N PRO A 120 13.63 -0.59 12.70
CA PRO A 120 13.93 0.59 13.48
C PRO A 120 13.93 1.90 12.69
N THR A 121 13.77 1.85 11.36
CA THR A 121 13.96 3.02 10.50
C THR A 121 12.72 3.30 9.67
N CYS A 122 12.24 4.53 9.78
CA CYS A 122 11.22 5.12 8.93
C CYS A 122 11.91 5.52 7.62
N PRO A 123 11.23 5.50 6.46
CA PRO A 123 11.79 5.97 5.20
C PRO A 123 12.46 7.36 5.27
N TYR A 124 12.01 8.23 6.18
CA TYR A 124 12.57 9.57 6.41
C TYR A 124 13.70 9.63 7.45
N GLY A 125 14.10 8.51 8.05
CA GLY A 125 15.12 8.43 9.10
C GLY A 125 14.58 7.83 10.41
N VAL A 126 15.09 8.28 11.57
CA VAL A 126 14.57 7.86 12.89
C VAL A 126 13.10 8.32 13.00
N ALA A 127 12.09 7.45 13.11
CA ALA A 127 12.04 6.12 13.73
C ALA A 127 11.59 6.25 15.17
#